data_AF-A0A068U2P4-F1
#
_entry.id   AF-A0A068U2P4-F1
#
_cell.length_a   1.000
_cell.length_b   1.000
_cell.length_c   1.000
_cell.angle_alpha   90.00
_cell.angle_beta   90.00
_cell.angle_gamma   90.00
#
_symmetry.space_group_name_H-M   'P 1'
#
loop_
_entity.id
_entity.type
_entity.pdbx_description
1 polymer ?
#
loop_
_entity_poly.entity_id
_entity_poly.type
_entity_poly.pdbx_seq_one_letter_code
_entity_poly.pdbx_strand_id
1 'polypeptide(L)'
;MSTEKLLSASSISLLGFGLCLFLCVHATAGEDGQTVPGAGHLVKKGERQPIISTGFGEVSGVRVSDGNETFNIHLITLEPNSLFLPVMLHQDMVFYVHTGSGNLSYRDENKRENTTIRRGDVFRLGSGSVFFIQSDVGLERQKLRIYAIFGNAGEDLREPTEYGPYSSIRDLVLGFDKKILQETFKVPEEVIEEITSGRKPEAIVRGLPGTQEKTIREREYQFIEAVFGSTSIFSIFETSNKDKKKSKKFNIFQEKPDFENCNGWSTTVTRKKYSVLKGSKYGLFMVNLTRGGMMGPHWNPEATEIAVVLQGKGMVRVVCPSLPNKAECKNARFGVEEGDIFAVQRFHPMAQMAFNNETLVFVGFSTSTENNHPQYLAGKASVLRTLDKHILAASFGINETTFDRLDNGGRD
;
A
#
# COMPACT_ATOMS: atom_id res chain seq x y z
N MET A 1 -60.96 -71.78 -13.24
CA MET A 1 -60.88 -72.88 -14.23
C MET A 1 -59.69 -72.59 -15.14
N SER A 2 -58.76 -73.54 -15.26
CA SER A 2 -57.53 -73.57 -16.09
C SER A 2 -56.43 -72.53 -15.77
N THR A 3 -55.32 -72.91 -15.11
CA THR A 3 -54.15 -73.75 -15.51
C THR A 3 -53.10 -73.04 -16.36
N GLU A 4 -51.93 -72.94 -15.72
CA GLU A 4 -50.55 -72.82 -16.19
C GLU A 4 -50.25 -73.16 -17.67
N LYS A 5 -49.35 -72.39 -18.28
CA LYS A 5 -47.99 -72.89 -18.65
C LYS A 5 -47.02 -71.78 -19.01
N LEU A 6 -45.89 -71.83 -18.31
CA LEU A 6 -44.62 -71.12 -18.50
C LEU A 6 -43.85 -71.68 -19.71
N LEU A 7 -43.07 -70.83 -20.39
CA LEU A 7 -41.78 -71.03 -21.12
C LEU A 7 -41.66 -69.86 -22.13
N SER A 8 -40.56 -69.10 -22.29
CA SER A 8 -39.18 -69.20 -21.80
C SER A 8 -38.49 -67.83 -21.81
N ALA A 9 -37.69 -67.58 -20.77
CA ALA A 9 -36.35 -67.00 -20.76
C ALA A 9 -36.02 -65.72 -21.59
N SER A 10 -35.75 -64.65 -20.82
CA SER A 10 -34.54 -63.79 -20.85
C SER A 10 -34.22 -63.00 -22.14
N SER A 11 -34.13 -61.67 -22.15
CA SER A 11 -33.32 -60.88 -21.20
C SER A 11 -33.71 -59.39 -21.20
N ILE A 12 -33.96 -58.88 -19.99
CA ILE A 12 -33.49 -57.59 -19.43
C ILE A 12 -34.02 -56.32 -20.16
N SER A 13 -35.15 -55.75 -19.73
CA SER A 13 -35.28 -54.75 -18.64
C SER A 13 -34.51 -53.44 -18.87
N LEU A 14 -35.25 -52.37 -19.20
CA LEU A 14 -35.36 -51.21 -18.30
C LEU A 14 -36.61 -50.39 -18.69
N LEU A 15 -37.68 -50.54 -17.92
CA LEU A 15 -38.83 -49.64 -17.94
C LEU A 15 -38.46 -48.36 -17.20
N GLY A 16 -38.90 -47.24 -17.76
CA GLY A 16 -38.54 -45.91 -17.32
C GLY A 16 -39.07 -45.52 -15.93
N PHE A 17 -38.33 -44.58 -15.33
CA PHE A 17 -38.87 -43.56 -14.47
C PHE A 17 -38.18 -42.24 -14.84
N GLY A 18 -38.98 -41.18 -14.92
CA GLY A 18 -38.63 -39.95 -15.63
C GLY A 18 -37.42 -39.20 -15.09
N LEU A 19 -36.59 -38.73 -16.03
CA LEU A 19 -35.63 -37.67 -15.80
C LEU A 19 -36.08 -36.47 -16.64
N CYS A 20 -36.43 -35.37 -15.98
CA CYS A 20 -36.61 -34.07 -16.62
C CYS A 20 -35.29 -33.66 -17.28
N LEU A 21 -35.16 -33.89 -18.59
CA LEU A 21 -34.15 -33.28 -19.43
C LEU A 21 -34.49 -31.79 -19.59
N PHE A 22 -33.99 -30.96 -18.68
CA PHE A 22 -33.70 -29.57 -19.02
C PHE A 22 -32.57 -29.58 -20.05
N LEU A 23 -32.90 -29.25 -21.29
CA LEU A 23 -31.92 -28.88 -22.32
C LEU A 23 -31.27 -27.55 -21.90
N CYS A 24 -30.32 -27.61 -20.97
CA CYS A 24 -29.34 -26.55 -20.78
C CYS A 24 -28.34 -26.67 -21.92
N VAL A 25 -28.54 -25.84 -22.94
CA VAL A 25 -27.52 -25.50 -23.94
C VAL A 25 -26.25 -25.11 -23.18
N HIS A 26 -25.27 -26.02 -23.18
CA HIS A 26 -23.92 -25.70 -22.73
C HIS A 26 -23.29 -24.81 -23.78
N ALA A 27 -23.49 -23.50 -23.64
CA ALA A 27 -22.52 -22.55 -24.15
C ALA A 27 -21.25 -22.79 -23.34
N THR A 28 -20.21 -23.28 -24.00
CA THR A 28 -18.86 -23.38 -23.44
C THR A 28 -18.42 -21.98 -23.04
N ALA A 29 -18.59 -21.67 -21.76
CA ALA A 29 -17.99 -20.50 -21.14
C ALA A 29 -16.48 -20.66 -21.26
N GLY A 30 -15.89 -19.81 -22.10
CA GLY A 30 -14.44 -19.69 -22.22
C GLY A 30 -13.86 -19.36 -20.85
N GLU A 31 -12.66 -19.91 -20.62
CA GLU A 31 -11.86 -19.80 -19.41
C GLU A 31 -11.95 -18.41 -18.78
N ASP A 32 -12.60 -18.34 -17.62
CA ASP A 32 -12.62 -17.17 -16.76
C ASP A 32 -11.19 -16.96 -16.23
N GLY A 33 -10.49 -16.01 -16.82
CA GLY A 33 -9.24 -15.50 -16.27
C GLY A 33 -9.53 -14.89 -14.89
N GLN A 34 -8.91 -15.44 -13.86
CA GLN A 34 -8.90 -14.90 -12.50
C GLN A 34 -8.68 -13.38 -12.53
N THR A 35 -9.73 -12.61 -12.22
CA THR A 35 -9.59 -11.17 -11.95
C THR A 35 -8.79 -11.00 -10.67
N VAL A 36 -7.56 -10.51 -10.81
CA VAL A 36 -6.71 -10.10 -9.69
C VAL A 36 -7.44 -9.01 -8.90
N PRO A 37 -7.62 -9.13 -7.57
CA PRO A 37 -8.10 -8.03 -6.73
C PRO A 37 -7.15 -6.84 -6.90
N GLY A 38 -7.61 -5.73 -7.48
CA GLY A 38 -6.75 -4.57 -7.75
C GLY A 38 -6.90 -3.85 -9.10
N ALA A 39 -7.76 -4.35 -10.00
CA ALA A 39 -7.94 -3.76 -11.33
C ALA A 39 -8.94 -2.57 -11.40
N GLY A 40 -9.48 -2.12 -10.26
CA GLY A 40 -10.46 -1.04 -10.17
C GLY A 40 -9.94 0.19 -9.42
N HIS A 41 -10.61 1.33 -9.60
CA HIS A 41 -10.27 2.58 -8.91
C HIS A 41 -10.48 2.55 -7.39
N LEU A 42 -11.15 1.54 -6.84
CA LEU A 42 -11.55 1.47 -5.43
C LEU A 42 -11.41 0.03 -4.91
N VAL A 43 -10.86 -0.09 -3.71
CA VAL A 43 -10.89 -1.31 -2.89
C VAL A 43 -11.50 -0.94 -1.54
N LYS A 44 -12.62 -1.59 -1.20
CA LYS A 44 -13.28 -1.37 0.09
C LYS A 44 -12.48 -1.93 1.24
N LYS A 45 -12.61 -1.33 2.42
CA LYS A 45 -11.95 -1.81 3.65
C LYS A 45 -12.10 -3.32 3.89
N GLY A 46 -13.28 -3.88 3.63
CA GLY A 46 -13.57 -5.31 3.80
C GLY A 46 -13.04 -6.23 2.70
N GLU A 47 -12.60 -5.68 1.56
CA GLU A 47 -12.09 -6.43 0.40
C GLU A 47 -10.56 -6.57 0.43
N ARG A 48 -9.89 -5.92 1.39
CA ARG A 48 -8.43 -6.01 1.56
C ARG A 48 -8.04 -7.42 1.99
N GLN A 49 -6.97 -7.95 1.41
CA GLN A 49 -6.52 -9.30 1.71
C GLN A 49 -5.81 -9.34 3.08
N PRO A 50 -6.21 -10.21 4.02
CA PRO A 50 -5.45 -10.42 5.24
C PRO A 50 -4.15 -11.17 4.91
N ILE A 51 -3.01 -10.58 5.26
CA ILE A 51 -1.66 -11.16 5.07
C ILE A 51 -1.17 -11.78 6.38
N ILE A 52 -1.35 -11.06 7.49
CA ILE A 52 -1.04 -11.51 8.84
C ILE A 52 -2.24 -11.18 9.72
N SER A 53 -2.68 -12.13 10.54
CA SER A 53 -3.72 -11.89 11.55
C SER A 53 -3.38 -12.66 12.81
N THR A 54 -3.18 -11.95 13.92
CA THR A 54 -2.82 -12.51 15.23
C THR A 54 -3.61 -11.81 16.34
N GLY A 55 -3.55 -12.32 17.57
CA GLY A 55 -4.14 -11.64 18.73
C GLY A 55 -3.48 -10.30 19.10
N PHE A 56 -2.37 -9.94 18.46
CA PHE A 56 -1.54 -8.77 18.75
C PHE A 56 -1.51 -7.74 17.62
N GLY A 57 -2.11 -8.06 16.47
CA GLY A 57 -2.18 -7.15 15.34
C GLY A 57 -2.56 -7.83 14.03
N GLU A 58 -2.62 -7.03 12.97
CA GLU A 58 -3.00 -7.45 11.63
C GLU A 58 -2.16 -6.71 10.58
N VAL A 59 -1.83 -7.39 9.50
CA VAL A 59 -1.42 -6.77 8.24
C VAL A 59 -2.44 -7.15 7.17
N SER A 60 -3.07 -6.15 6.58
CA SER A 60 -3.89 -6.32 5.39
C SER A 60 -3.21 -5.66 4.19
N GLY A 61 -3.43 -6.19 2.99
CA GLY A 61 -2.80 -5.72 1.78
C GLY A 61 -3.74 -5.59 0.59
N VAL A 62 -3.34 -4.74 -0.35
CA VAL A 62 -3.98 -4.56 -1.66
C VAL A 62 -2.88 -4.45 -2.70
N ARG A 63 -3.10 -5.04 -3.86
CA ARG A 63 -2.30 -4.78 -5.06
C ARG A 63 -3.03 -3.78 -5.92
N VAL A 64 -2.35 -2.73 -6.34
CA VAL A 64 -2.89 -1.69 -7.23
C VAL A 64 -2.02 -1.65 -8.47
N SER A 65 -2.62 -1.68 -9.66
CA SER A 65 -1.87 -1.48 -10.90
C SER A 65 -2.27 -0.18 -11.58
N ASP A 66 -1.28 0.51 -12.15
CA ASP A 66 -1.50 1.67 -13.01
C ASP A 66 -1.39 1.36 -14.51
N GLY A 67 -1.39 0.06 -14.85
CA GLY A 67 -1.23 -0.44 -16.21
C GLY A 67 0.24 -0.66 -16.63
N ASN A 68 1.20 0.00 -15.97
CA ASN A 68 2.63 -0.19 -16.21
C ASN A 68 3.31 -0.93 -15.06
N GLU A 69 2.99 -0.53 -13.82
CA GLU A 69 3.55 -1.11 -12.62
C GLU A 69 2.44 -1.66 -11.72
N THR A 70 2.82 -2.53 -10.79
CA THR A 70 1.95 -3.00 -9.71
C THR A 70 2.59 -2.65 -8.38
N PHE A 71 1.80 -2.04 -7.49
CA PHE A 71 2.21 -1.58 -6.18
C PHE A 71 1.55 -2.44 -5.12
N ASN A 72 2.33 -2.87 -4.12
CA ASN A 72 1.76 -3.47 -2.91
C ASN A 72 1.52 -2.36 -1.89
N ILE A 73 0.28 -2.26 -1.39
CA ILE A 73 -0.09 -1.35 -0.30
C ILE A 73 -0.42 -2.21 0.92
N HIS A 74 0.39 -2.14 1.98
CA HIS A 74 0.09 -2.84 3.23
C HIS A 74 -0.30 -1.86 4.34
N LEU A 75 -1.32 -2.25 5.10
CA LEU A 75 -1.81 -1.54 6.26
C LEU A 75 -1.54 -2.40 7.49
N ILE A 76 -0.55 -1.98 8.27
CA ILE A 76 -0.06 -2.66 9.47
C ILE A 76 -0.75 -2.04 10.68
N THR A 77 -1.44 -2.86 11.46
CA THR A 77 -2.08 -2.45 12.73
C THR A 77 -1.51 -3.30 13.86
N LEU A 78 -0.88 -2.65 14.84
CA LEU A 78 -0.38 -3.30 16.05
C LEU A 78 -1.24 -2.89 17.24
N GLU A 79 -1.70 -3.87 18.02
CA GLU A 79 -2.28 -3.60 19.34
C GLU A 79 -1.25 -2.92 20.26
N PRO A 80 -1.68 -2.24 21.34
CA PRO A 80 -0.75 -1.70 22.32
C PRO A 80 0.12 -2.81 22.94
N ASN A 81 1.40 -2.53 23.15
CA ASN A 81 2.37 -3.50 23.67
C ASN A 81 2.49 -4.78 22.80
N SER A 82 2.71 -4.59 21.51
CA SER A 82 2.91 -5.64 20.52
C SER A 82 4.23 -5.44 19.78
N LEU A 83 4.80 -6.53 19.27
CA LEU A 83 6.03 -6.54 18.48
C LEU A 83 5.74 -7.20 17.14
N PHE A 84 5.91 -6.45 16.06
CA PHE A 84 6.07 -7.02 14.72
C PHE A 84 7.50 -7.53 14.59
N LEU A 85 7.67 -8.85 14.50
CA LEU A 85 8.98 -9.50 14.46
C LEU A 85 9.82 -9.08 13.25
N PRO A 86 11.16 -9.24 13.32
CA PRO A 86 12.08 -8.82 12.27
C PRO A 86 11.79 -9.45 10.90
N VAL A 87 11.68 -8.59 9.89
CA VAL A 87 11.55 -8.96 8.48
C VAL A 87 12.61 -8.24 7.63
N MET A 88 13.07 -8.91 6.57
CA MET A 88 13.91 -8.32 5.52
C MET A 88 13.01 -7.84 4.37
N LEU A 89 13.21 -6.60 3.94
CA LEU A 89 12.54 -6.02 2.78
C LEU A 89 13.13 -6.57 1.48
N HIS A 90 12.26 -7.01 0.57
CA HIS A 90 12.63 -7.31 -0.83
C HIS A 90 12.46 -6.09 -1.74
N GLN A 91 11.74 -5.09 -1.25
CA GLN A 91 11.32 -3.89 -1.99
C GLN A 91 11.52 -2.64 -1.14
N ASP A 92 11.79 -1.51 -1.79
CA ASP A 92 11.78 -0.21 -1.15
C ASP A 92 10.41 0.04 -0.48
N MET A 93 10.42 0.41 0.79
CA MET A 93 9.23 0.71 1.58
C MET A 93 9.18 2.21 1.87
N VAL A 94 8.06 2.84 1.55
CA VAL A 94 7.72 4.17 2.08
C VAL A 94 6.47 4.03 2.92
N PHE A 95 6.50 4.55 4.14
CA PHE A 95 5.36 4.43 5.03
C PHE A 95 5.03 5.71 5.80
N TYR A 96 3.76 5.80 6.18
CA TYR A 96 3.16 6.85 6.97
C TYR A 96 2.53 6.28 8.24
N VAL A 97 2.78 6.94 9.37
CA VAL A 97 2.17 6.57 10.66
C VAL A 97 0.84 7.30 10.83
N HIS A 98 -0.26 6.55 10.80
CA HIS A 98 -1.62 7.09 10.87
C HIS A 98 -2.08 7.36 12.32
N THR A 99 -1.92 6.40 13.23
CA THR A 99 -2.29 6.53 14.65
C THR A 99 -1.28 5.86 15.55
N GLY A 100 -1.30 6.21 16.84
CA GLY A 100 -0.43 5.61 17.86
C GLY A 100 1.04 6.02 17.74
N SER A 101 1.86 5.32 18.51
CA SER A 101 3.31 5.48 18.55
C SER A 101 3.99 4.15 18.84
N GLY A 102 5.29 4.12 18.59
CA GLY A 102 6.12 2.95 18.88
C GLY A 102 7.58 3.23 18.58
N ASN A 103 8.36 2.16 18.60
CA ASN A 103 9.76 2.18 18.24
C ASN A 103 10.00 1.39 16.95
N LEU A 104 10.64 2.04 15.99
CA LEU A 104 11.13 1.43 14.76
C LEU A 104 12.63 1.17 14.91
N SER A 105 13.00 -0.10 14.79
CA SER A 105 14.40 -0.52 14.72
C SER A 105 14.67 -1.08 13.34
N TYR A 106 15.68 -0.54 12.67
CA TYR A 106 16.06 -1.00 11.33
C TYR A 106 17.56 -0.91 11.07
N ARG A 107 18.02 -1.74 10.13
CA ARG A 107 19.39 -1.73 9.58
C ARG A 107 19.31 -1.65 8.06
N ASP A 108 19.93 -0.63 7.52
CA ASP A 108 20.19 -0.39 6.10
C ASP A 108 21.70 -0.56 5.83
N GLU A 109 22.11 -0.67 4.57
CA GLU A 109 23.50 -0.95 4.11
C GLU A 109 24.55 -0.09 4.84
N ASN A 110 24.21 1.17 5.10
CA ASN A 110 25.15 2.17 5.61
C ASN A 110 24.87 2.61 7.05
N LYS A 111 23.75 2.18 7.64
CA LYS A 111 23.30 2.74 8.92
C LYS A 111 22.37 1.81 9.67
N ARG A 112 22.61 1.73 10.97
CA ARG A 112 21.69 1.19 11.96
C ARG A 112 20.99 2.33 12.69
N GLU A 113 19.69 2.21 12.86
CA GLU A 113 18.89 3.24 13.52
C GLU A 113 17.78 2.60 14.37
N ASN A 114 17.56 3.17 15.55
CA ASN A 114 16.46 2.85 16.45
C ASN A 114 15.82 4.21 16.77
N THR A 115 14.52 4.32 16.50
CA THR A 115 13.88 5.62 16.41
C THR A 115 12.39 5.52 16.78
N THR A 116 11.96 6.42 17.66
CA THR A 116 10.54 6.56 17.97
C THR A 116 9.76 7.04 16.75
N ILE A 117 8.58 6.47 16.54
CA ILE A 117 7.64 6.84 15.48
C ILE A 117 6.31 7.24 16.10
N ARG A 118 5.66 8.25 15.52
CA ARG A 118 4.36 8.75 15.98
C ARG A 118 3.51 9.19 14.80
N ARG A 119 2.21 9.39 15.05
CA ARG A 119 1.26 9.94 14.08
C ARG A 119 1.86 11.12 13.29
N GLY A 120 1.78 11.03 11.97
CA GLY A 120 2.30 12.02 11.04
C GLY A 120 3.69 11.73 10.49
N ASP A 121 4.45 10.84 11.13
CA ASP A 121 5.81 10.56 10.68
C ASP A 121 5.80 9.80 9.34
N VAL A 122 6.76 10.13 8.48
CA VAL A 122 6.99 9.46 7.19
C VAL A 122 8.43 8.94 7.15
N PHE A 123 8.60 7.71 6.69
CA PHE A 123 9.90 7.05 6.57
C PHE A 123 10.05 6.34 5.23
N ARG A 124 11.31 6.20 4.81
CA ARG A 124 11.75 5.33 3.73
C ARG A 124 12.73 4.30 4.28
N LEU A 125 12.54 3.03 3.93
CA LEU A 125 13.49 1.94 4.14
C LEU A 125 13.85 1.36 2.76
N GLY A 126 15.13 1.16 2.50
CA GLY A 126 15.60 0.60 1.23
C GLY A 126 15.38 -0.92 1.16
N SER A 127 15.26 -1.47 -0.06
CA SER A 127 15.33 -2.92 -0.29
C SER A 127 16.57 -3.53 0.37
N GLY A 128 16.45 -4.73 0.93
CA GLY A 128 17.49 -5.41 1.70
C GLY A 128 17.55 -4.97 3.18
N SER A 129 16.89 -3.88 3.55
CA SER A 129 16.84 -3.45 4.96
C SER A 129 16.06 -4.44 5.82
N VAL A 130 16.51 -4.60 7.06
CA VAL A 130 15.83 -5.43 8.06
C VAL A 130 15.20 -4.50 9.10
N PHE A 131 13.92 -4.69 9.40
CA PHE A 131 13.22 -3.87 10.38
C PHE A 131 12.28 -4.68 11.26
N PHE A 132 11.98 -4.13 12.44
CA PHE A 132 10.91 -4.57 13.32
C PHE A 132 10.32 -3.36 14.04
N ILE A 133 9.10 -3.53 14.57
CA ILE A 133 8.34 -2.44 15.18
C ILE A 133 7.74 -2.91 16.49
N GLN A 134 8.03 -2.19 17.57
CA GLN A 134 7.36 -2.38 18.86
C GLN A 134 6.37 -1.24 19.08
N SER A 135 5.09 -1.54 19.23
CA SER A 135 4.08 -0.55 19.60
C SER A 135 4.21 -0.17 21.08
N ASP A 136 4.00 1.10 21.37
CA ASP A 136 3.99 1.57 22.75
C ASP A 136 2.78 1.02 23.50
N VAL A 137 2.91 0.89 24.82
CA VAL A 137 1.75 0.60 25.69
C VAL A 137 0.77 1.77 25.67
N GLY A 138 1.32 3.01 25.70
CA GLY A 138 0.61 4.28 25.66
C GLY A 138 -0.39 4.51 26.81
N LEU A 139 -0.59 5.75 27.24
CA LEU A 139 -1.66 6.09 28.18
C LEU A 139 -3.05 5.95 27.54
N GLU A 140 -3.14 6.31 26.25
CA GLU A 140 -4.40 6.29 25.49
C GLU A 140 -4.71 4.93 24.85
N ARG A 141 -3.81 3.94 24.99
CA ARG A 141 -3.94 2.60 24.38
C ARG A 141 -4.33 2.63 22.89
N GLN A 142 -3.88 3.66 22.16
CA GLN A 142 -4.12 3.74 20.72
C GLN A 142 -3.33 2.67 19.99
N LYS A 143 -3.99 1.97 19.06
CA LYS A 143 -3.31 1.05 18.15
C LYS A 143 -2.34 1.82 17.24
N LEU A 144 -1.14 1.27 17.05
CA LEU A 144 -0.19 1.80 16.09
C LEU A 144 -0.62 1.36 14.69
N ARG A 145 -0.95 2.32 13.82
CA ARG A 145 -1.37 2.07 12.44
C ARG A 145 -0.38 2.68 11.47
N ILE A 146 0.13 1.88 10.54
CA ILE A 146 1.11 2.28 9.54
C ILE A 146 0.61 1.87 8.17
N TYR A 147 0.62 2.82 7.22
CA TYR A 147 0.28 2.58 5.83
C TYR A 147 1.55 2.65 5.01
N ALA A 148 1.80 1.62 4.20
CA ALA A 148 3.04 1.47 3.47
C ALA A 148 2.79 1.12 2.01
N ILE A 149 3.56 1.75 1.11
CA ILE A 149 3.72 1.35 -0.27
C ILE A 149 5.07 0.64 -0.42
N PHE A 150 5.07 -0.44 -1.19
CA PHE A 150 6.27 -1.16 -1.58
C PHE A 150 6.45 -1.04 -3.09
N GLY A 151 7.65 -0.60 -3.48
CA GLY A 151 7.97 -0.37 -4.88
C GLY A 151 8.61 -1.55 -5.57
N ASN A 152 8.41 -1.65 -6.88
CA ASN A 152 9.13 -2.65 -7.65
C ASN A 152 10.60 -2.24 -7.82
N ALA A 153 11.50 -3.20 -7.62
CA ALA A 153 12.91 -3.04 -7.99
C ALA A 153 12.95 -2.76 -9.50
N GLY A 154 13.63 -1.70 -9.91
CA GLY A 154 13.63 -1.27 -11.31
C GLY A 154 14.29 -2.28 -12.24
N GLU A 155 13.87 -2.26 -13.52
CA GLU A 155 14.46 -2.87 -14.74
C GLU A 155 14.95 -4.33 -14.74
N ASP A 156 15.12 -5.00 -13.61
CA ASP A 156 15.32 -6.45 -13.56
C ASP A 156 13.96 -7.12 -13.77
N LEU A 157 13.72 -7.46 -15.05
CA LEU A 157 12.53 -8.10 -15.58
C LEU A 157 12.26 -9.51 -15.04
N ARG A 158 12.82 -9.91 -13.89
CA ARG A 158 12.60 -11.21 -13.25
C ARG A 158 12.65 -11.09 -11.73
N GLU A 159 11.50 -11.35 -11.09
CA GLU A 159 11.28 -11.72 -9.67
C GLU A 159 11.08 -10.59 -8.62
N PRO A 160 10.35 -10.79 -7.50
CA PRO A 160 9.46 -11.90 -7.11
C PRO A 160 8.05 -11.37 -6.73
N THR A 161 7.08 -11.36 -7.65
CA THR A 161 5.69 -11.03 -7.30
C THR A 161 5.01 -12.08 -6.42
N GLU A 162 5.61 -13.27 -6.32
CA GLU A 162 5.07 -14.43 -5.60
C GLU A 162 5.34 -14.39 -4.08
N TYR A 163 6.45 -13.76 -3.64
CA TYR A 163 6.94 -13.86 -2.26
C TYR A 163 6.57 -12.68 -1.36
N GLY A 164 5.83 -11.70 -1.88
CA GLY A 164 5.45 -10.48 -1.15
C GLY A 164 6.61 -9.50 -0.94
N PRO A 165 6.38 -8.36 -0.28
CA PRO A 165 7.38 -7.29 -0.18
C PRO A 165 8.46 -7.51 0.89
N TYR A 166 8.32 -8.54 1.74
CA TYR A 166 9.28 -8.86 2.79
C TYR A 166 9.17 -10.31 3.28
N SER A 167 10.26 -10.84 3.84
CA SER A 167 10.32 -12.18 4.44
C SER A 167 10.78 -12.13 5.91
N SER A 168 10.27 -13.08 6.69
CA SER A 168 10.74 -13.32 8.06
C SER A 168 12.22 -13.69 8.10
N ILE A 169 12.99 -13.04 8.97
CA ILE A 169 14.39 -13.40 9.19
C ILE A 169 14.55 -14.85 9.65
N ARG A 170 13.62 -15.36 10.47
CA ARG A 170 13.64 -16.77 10.92
C ARG A 170 13.56 -17.71 9.71
N ASP A 171 12.67 -17.43 8.76
CA ASP A 171 12.46 -18.29 7.60
C ASP A 171 13.68 -18.25 6.66
N LEU A 172 14.31 -17.08 6.51
CA LEU A 172 15.54 -16.94 5.71
C LEU A 172 16.74 -17.67 6.32
N VAL A 173 16.88 -17.63 7.65
CA VAL A 173 17.97 -18.35 8.36
C VAL A 173 17.71 -19.85 8.37
N LEU A 174 16.50 -20.30 8.75
CA LEU A 174 16.18 -21.72 8.87
C LEU A 174 15.90 -22.42 7.54
N GLY A 175 16.00 -21.71 6.41
CA GLY A 175 15.98 -22.30 5.08
C GLY A 175 17.26 -23.10 4.74
N PHE A 176 18.36 -22.85 5.44
CA PHE A 176 19.60 -23.61 5.27
C PHE A 176 19.59 -24.93 6.04
N ASP A 177 20.36 -25.91 5.58
CA ASP A 177 20.52 -27.17 6.30
C ASP A 177 21.27 -26.98 7.63
N LYS A 178 21.06 -27.93 8.56
CA LYS A 178 21.64 -27.87 9.91
C LYS A 178 23.16 -27.77 9.90
N LYS A 179 23.83 -28.44 8.96
CA LYS A 179 25.28 -28.48 8.86
C LYS A 179 25.84 -27.11 8.44
N ILE A 180 25.24 -26.49 7.42
CA ILE A 180 25.57 -25.12 6.99
C ILE A 180 25.38 -24.16 8.15
N LEU A 181 24.27 -24.24 8.88
CA LEU A 181 24.03 -23.38 10.03
C LEU A 181 25.07 -23.58 11.14
N GLN A 182 25.42 -24.83 11.45
CA GLN A 182 26.44 -25.17 12.44
C GLN A 182 27.81 -24.59 12.08
N GLU A 183 28.26 -24.79 10.83
CA GLU A 183 29.54 -24.29 10.33
C GLU A 183 29.56 -22.76 10.24
N THR A 184 28.43 -22.14 9.85
CA THR A 184 28.31 -20.68 9.70
C THR A 184 28.35 -19.98 11.05
N PHE A 185 27.54 -20.44 12.02
CA PHE A 185 27.46 -19.81 13.34
C PHE A 185 28.53 -20.31 14.31
N LYS A 186 29.24 -21.40 13.98
CA LYS A 186 30.24 -22.05 14.84
C LYS A 186 29.70 -22.37 16.23
N VAL A 187 28.48 -22.89 16.28
CA VAL A 187 27.78 -23.27 17.52
C VAL A 187 27.67 -24.79 17.65
N PRO A 188 27.50 -25.33 18.88
CA PRO A 188 27.25 -26.75 19.09
C PRO A 188 25.98 -27.23 18.35
N GLU A 189 25.95 -28.52 18.00
CA GLU A 189 24.80 -29.16 17.34
C GLU A 189 23.51 -29.00 18.16
N GLU A 190 23.61 -29.07 19.49
CA GLU A 190 22.48 -28.85 20.41
C GLU A 190 21.77 -27.50 20.20
N VAL A 191 22.53 -26.44 19.89
CA VAL A 191 21.98 -25.11 19.61
C VAL A 191 21.24 -25.11 18.28
N ILE A 192 21.78 -25.79 17.27
CA ILE A 192 21.13 -25.93 15.95
C ILE A 192 19.85 -26.75 16.07
N GLU A 193 19.84 -27.82 16.87
CA GLU A 193 18.64 -28.60 17.18
C GLU A 193 17.59 -27.74 17.88
N GLU A 194 17.98 -26.90 18.84
CA GLU A 194 17.04 -26.01 19.53
C GLU A 194 16.38 -25.00 18.58
N ILE A 195 17.16 -24.29 17.75
CA ILE A 195 16.59 -23.26 16.86
C ILE A 195 15.71 -23.84 15.75
N THR A 196 16.03 -25.06 15.29
CA THR A 196 15.28 -25.76 14.21
C THR A 196 14.05 -26.49 14.74
N SER A 197 14.09 -27.04 15.95
CA SER A 197 12.93 -27.68 16.60
C SER A 197 11.96 -26.68 17.25
N GLY A 198 12.43 -25.45 17.50
CA GLY A 198 11.61 -24.39 18.08
C GLY A 198 10.33 -24.10 17.28
N ARG A 199 9.22 -23.90 18.00
CA ARG A 199 7.93 -23.53 17.38
C ARG A 199 8.07 -22.22 16.62
N LYS A 200 7.59 -22.18 15.37
CA LYS A 200 7.51 -20.93 14.59
C LYS A 200 6.59 -19.93 15.31
N PRO A 201 7.09 -18.75 15.72
CA PRO A 201 6.26 -17.73 16.32
C PRO A 201 5.33 -17.11 15.28
N GLU A 202 4.24 -16.50 15.75
CA GLU A 202 3.42 -15.62 14.90
C GLU A 202 4.24 -14.39 14.48
N ALA A 203 3.92 -13.78 13.34
CA ALA A 203 4.65 -12.61 12.86
C ALA A 203 4.50 -11.38 13.78
N ILE A 204 3.35 -11.25 14.45
CA ILE A 204 3.10 -10.20 15.44
C ILE A 204 2.79 -10.87 16.79
N VAL A 205 3.61 -10.57 17.79
CA VAL A 205 3.57 -11.18 19.13
C VAL A 205 3.39 -10.11 20.21
N ARG A 206 3.21 -10.54 21.46
CA ARG A 206 3.27 -9.64 22.62
C ARG A 206 4.62 -8.91 22.66
N GLY A 207 4.56 -7.60 22.90
CA GLY A 207 5.72 -6.74 23.09
C GLY A 207 6.64 -7.25 24.19
N LEU A 208 7.94 -7.08 24.00
CA LEU A 208 8.95 -7.52 24.95
C LEU A 208 8.84 -6.68 26.23
N PRO A 209 8.92 -7.30 27.43
CA PRO A 209 8.80 -6.58 28.69
C PRO A 209 9.90 -5.52 28.82
N GLY A 210 9.51 -4.34 29.29
CA GLY A 210 10.38 -3.20 29.56
C GLY A 210 11.39 -3.47 30.68
N THR A 211 12.44 -4.24 30.43
CA THR A 211 13.74 -3.99 31.09
C THR A 211 14.25 -2.64 30.60
N GLN A 212 14.93 -1.87 31.46
CA GLN A 212 15.45 -0.51 31.18
C GLN A 212 15.78 -0.32 29.70
N GLU A 213 15.29 0.76 29.08
CA GLU A 213 15.39 1.07 27.65
C GLU A 213 16.78 0.77 27.03
N LYS A 214 17.86 0.91 27.81
CA LYS A 214 19.22 0.49 27.47
C LYS A 214 19.39 -1.01 27.20
N THR A 215 18.84 -1.89 28.04
CA THR A 215 19.01 -3.35 27.98
C THR A 215 18.26 -3.98 26.80
N ILE A 216 17.07 -3.46 26.45
CA ILE A 216 16.37 -3.88 25.22
C ILE A 216 17.17 -3.48 24.01
N ARG A 217 17.64 -2.22 23.98
CA ARG A 217 18.49 -1.73 22.90
C ARG A 217 19.74 -2.60 22.76
N GLU A 218 20.41 -2.97 23.85
CA GLU A 218 21.56 -3.89 23.88
C GLU A 218 21.24 -5.30 23.36
N ARG A 219 20.09 -5.86 23.71
CA ARG A 219 19.66 -7.18 23.18
C ARG A 219 19.26 -7.12 21.71
N GLU A 220 18.60 -6.05 21.28
CA GLU A 220 18.39 -5.75 19.86
C GLU A 220 19.74 -5.55 19.15
N TYR A 221 20.74 -4.95 19.84
CA TYR A 221 22.13 -4.83 19.38
C TYR A 221 22.72 -6.19 19.09
N GLN A 222 22.72 -7.06 20.11
CA GLN A 222 23.24 -8.42 20.02
C GLN A 222 22.50 -9.29 19.02
N PHE A 223 21.16 -9.19 18.91
CA PHE A 223 20.40 -9.99 17.94
C PHE A 223 20.74 -9.60 16.50
N ILE A 224 20.75 -8.30 16.18
CA ILE A 224 21.14 -7.83 14.85
C ILE A 224 22.61 -8.14 14.56
N GLU A 225 23.51 -8.08 15.55
CA GLU A 225 24.91 -8.47 15.36
C GLU A 225 25.09 -9.97 15.17
N ALA A 226 24.36 -10.80 15.91
CA ALA A 226 24.44 -12.25 15.80
C ALA A 226 23.88 -12.76 14.46
N VAL A 227 22.78 -12.17 13.99
CA VAL A 227 22.14 -12.58 12.73
C VAL A 227 22.89 -12.05 11.51
N PHE A 228 23.45 -10.84 11.58
CA PHE A 228 24.06 -10.17 10.42
C PHE A 228 25.58 -10.00 10.54
N GLY A 229 26.20 -10.62 11.54
CA GLY A 229 27.62 -10.52 11.83
C GLY A 229 28.04 -9.20 12.47
N SER A 230 29.02 -9.27 13.38
CA SER A 230 29.76 -8.12 13.90
C SER A 230 30.86 -7.64 12.93
N THR A 231 31.18 -8.40 11.86
CA THR A 231 32.25 -8.06 10.90
C THR A 231 32.13 -8.88 9.59
N SER A 232 32.31 -8.22 8.43
CA SER A 232 32.88 -8.72 7.15
C SER A 232 32.12 -9.65 6.16
N ILE A 233 31.13 -9.11 5.42
CA ILE A 233 31.03 -9.30 3.94
C ILE A 233 30.77 -7.95 3.23
N PHE A 234 30.10 -7.00 3.87
CA PHE A 234 29.82 -5.67 3.29
C PHE A 234 30.80 -4.55 3.71
N SER A 235 31.79 -4.86 4.56
CA SER A 235 32.75 -3.86 5.10
C SER A 235 33.96 -3.56 4.21
N ILE A 236 34.07 -4.16 3.01
CA ILE A 236 35.17 -3.84 2.07
C ILE A 236 35.06 -2.40 1.53
N PHE A 237 33.88 -1.75 1.65
CA PHE A 237 33.64 -0.40 1.14
C PHE A 237 33.50 0.69 2.22
N GLU A 238 33.67 0.39 3.51
CA GLU A 238 33.59 1.42 4.56
C GLU A 238 34.91 2.20 4.69
N THR A 239 35.06 3.20 3.82
CA THR A 239 36.02 4.29 4.05
C THR A 239 35.44 5.32 5.02
N SER A 240 36.04 5.34 6.21
CA SER A 240 36.16 6.47 7.14
C SER A 240 34.92 6.98 7.89
N ASN A 241 35.11 7.09 9.20
CA ASN A 241 34.44 8.01 10.11
C ASN A 241 34.17 9.38 9.46
N LYS A 242 32.89 9.65 9.17
CA LYS A 242 32.36 11.01 9.14
C LYS A 242 31.17 11.04 10.08
N ASP A 243 31.11 12.05 10.94
CA ASP A 243 29.98 12.36 11.81
C ASP A 243 28.66 12.26 11.03
N LYS A 244 27.99 11.10 11.12
CA LYS A 244 26.77 10.81 10.35
C LYS A 244 25.64 11.60 10.97
N LYS A 245 25.40 12.81 10.42
CA LYS A 245 24.23 13.66 10.65
C LYS A 245 22.98 12.77 10.81
N LYS A 246 22.38 12.76 12.00
CA LYS A 246 21.13 12.03 12.24
C LYS A 246 20.13 12.42 11.15
N SER A 247 19.52 11.43 10.50
CA SER A 247 18.45 11.66 9.54
C SER A 247 17.36 12.44 10.28
N LYS A 248 17.04 13.65 9.82
CA LYS A 248 16.00 14.45 10.45
C LYS A 248 14.66 13.76 10.19
N LYS A 249 14.01 13.29 11.25
CA LYS A 249 12.65 12.73 11.16
C LYS A 249 11.74 13.76 10.51
N PHE A 250 10.85 13.29 9.65
CA PHE A 250 9.87 14.13 8.98
C PHE A 250 8.47 13.79 9.50
N ASN A 251 7.70 14.82 9.85
CA ASN A 251 6.32 14.68 10.28
C ASN A 251 5.44 15.64 9.48
N ILE A 252 4.45 15.10 8.77
CA ILE A 252 3.61 15.87 7.85
C ILE A 252 2.79 16.97 8.52
N PHE A 253 2.44 16.81 9.81
CA PHE A 253 1.66 17.80 10.56
C PHE A 253 2.51 18.95 11.10
N GLN A 254 3.84 18.89 10.94
CA GLN A 254 4.74 19.98 11.32
C GLN A 254 5.04 20.93 10.16
N GLU A 255 4.55 20.61 8.97
CA GLU A 255 4.78 21.38 7.76
C GLU A 255 3.61 22.30 7.44
N LYS A 256 3.92 23.42 6.79
CA LYS A 256 2.89 24.29 6.22
C LYS A 256 2.25 23.57 5.02
N PRO A 257 0.91 23.57 4.89
CA PRO A 257 0.25 23.06 3.69
C PRO A 257 0.72 23.80 2.43
N ASP A 258 0.79 23.08 1.31
CA ASP A 258 1.11 23.68 0.00
C ASP A 258 -0.08 24.50 -0.53
N PHE A 259 -1.30 24.13 -0.13
CA PHE A 259 -2.53 24.87 -0.38
C PHE A 259 -3.45 24.79 0.83
N GLU A 260 -4.12 25.89 1.15
CA GLU A 260 -5.09 25.99 2.24
C GLU A 260 -6.10 27.10 1.97
N ASN A 261 -7.39 26.80 2.14
CA ASN A 261 -8.49 27.76 2.16
C ASN A 261 -9.61 27.29 3.11
N CYS A 262 -10.75 27.98 3.12
CA CYS A 262 -11.89 27.62 3.99
C CYS A 262 -12.53 26.26 3.67
N ASN A 263 -12.27 25.68 2.49
CA ASN A 263 -12.83 24.40 2.05
C ASN A 263 -11.92 23.21 2.37
N GLY A 264 -10.64 23.45 2.69
CA GLY A 264 -9.69 22.39 2.99
C GLY A 264 -8.24 22.80 2.78
N TRP A 265 -7.35 21.81 2.89
CA TRP A 265 -5.93 21.96 2.66
C TRP A 265 -5.31 20.71 2.05
N SER A 266 -4.18 20.88 1.39
CA SER A 266 -3.38 19.79 0.83
C SER A 266 -1.90 20.05 0.98
N THR A 267 -1.11 18.99 1.12
CA THR A 267 0.35 19.06 1.14
C THR A 267 0.95 17.83 0.48
N THR A 268 2.08 18.03 -0.19
CA THR A 268 2.86 16.98 -0.82
C THR A 268 4.26 16.91 -0.21
N VAL A 269 4.73 15.69 -0.05
CA VAL A 269 6.01 15.28 0.52
C VAL A 269 6.76 14.55 -0.59
N THR A 270 7.72 15.23 -1.22
CA THR A 270 8.54 14.66 -2.30
C THR A 270 10.00 14.56 -1.88
N ARG A 271 10.81 13.78 -2.61
CA ARG A 271 12.27 13.71 -2.36
C ARG A 271 12.97 15.06 -2.53
N LYS A 272 12.42 15.94 -3.37
CA LYS A 272 12.92 17.30 -3.61
C LYS A 272 12.70 18.19 -2.39
N LYS A 273 11.55 18.03 -1.72
CA LYS A 273 11.19 18.79 -0.52
C LYS A 273 11.87 18.23 0.73
N TYR A 274 12.04 16.91 0.82
CA TYR A 274 12.56 16.26 2.02
C TYR A 274 13.53 15.11 1.72
N SER A 275 14.71 15.18 2.37
CA SER A 275 15.75 14.14 2.26
C SER A 275 15.32 12.77 2.78
N VAL A 276 14.25 12.70 3.58
CA VAL A 276 13.71 11.43 4.11
C VAL A 276 13.23 10.50 3.00
N LEU A 277 12.81 11.04 1.85
CA LEU A 277 12.40 10.28 0.67
C LEU A 277 13.50 10.22 -0.40
N LYS A 278 14.74 10.61 -0.09
CA LYS A 278 15.85 10.52 -1.04
C LYS A 278 16.05 9.06 -1.44
N GLY A 279 16.11 8.81 -2.75
CA GLY A 279 16.20 7.46 -3.34
C GLY A 279 14.84 6.77 -3.53
N SER A 280 13.75 7.29 -2.95
CA SER A 280 12.41 6.76 -3.17
C SER A 280 11.92 7.07 -4.59
N LYS A 281 11.17 6.12 -5.17
CA LYS A 281 10.32 6.33 -6.36
C LYS A 281 8.95 6.94 -6.03
N TYR A 282 8.62 7.05 -4.75
CA TYR A 282 7.32 7.48 -4.27
C TYR A 282 7.40 8.76 -3.46
N GLY A 283 6.49 9.68 -3.74
CA GLY A 283 6.09 10.76 -2.86
C GLY A 283 4.91 10.36 -1.97
N LEU A 284 4.56 11.24 -1.04
CA LEU A 284 3.36 11.13 -0.23
C LEU A 284 2.57 12.44 -0.32
N PHE A 285 1.25 12.38 -0.25
CA PHE A 285 0.40 13.56 -0.17
C PHE A 285 -0.68 13.35 0.87
N MET A 286 -1.19 14.46 1.40
CA MET A 286 -2.33 14.46 2.30
C MET A 286 -3.30 15.55 1.89
N VAL A 287 -4.58 15.22 1.94
CA VAL A 287 -5.68 16.14 1.65
C VAL A 287 -6.67 16.07 2.79
N ASN A 288 -7.13 17.24 3.20
CA ASN A 288 -8.20 17.42 4.15
C ASN A 288 -9.25 18.33 3.54
N LEU A 289 -10.44 17.78 3.29
CA LEU A 289 -11.60 18.51 2.84
C LEU A 289 -12.57 18.69 4.00
N THR A 290 -12.95 19.94 4.24
CA THR A 290 -14.03 20.29 5.17
C THR A 290 -15.38 19.80 4.64
N ARG A 291 -16.45 19.95 5.44
CA ARG A 291 -17.79 19.51 5.08
C ARG A 291 -18.27 20.12 3.76
N GLY A 292 -18.63 19.26 2.80
CA GLY A 292 -19.01 19.69 1.44
C GLY A 292 -17.86 20.26 0.60
N GLY A 293 -16.63 20.29 1.12
CA GLY A 293 -15.45 20.77 0.42
C GLY A 293 -15.05 19.85 -0.74
N MET A 294 -14.38 20.42 -1.74
CA MET A 294 -13.97 19.71 -2.95
C MET A 294 -12.54 20.07 -3.32
N MET A 295 -11.74 19.07 -3.66
CA MET A 295 -10.57 19.26 -4.50
C MET A 295 -11.04 19.27 -5.94
N GLY A 296 -10.96 20.45 -6.57
CA GLY A 296 -11.57 20.72 -7.86
C GLY A 296 -11.05 19.82 -8.99
N PRO A 297 -11.76 19.73 -10.13
CA PRO A 297 -11.37 18.86 -11.22
C PRO A 297 -9.94 19.13 -11.71
N HIS A 298 -9.09 18.11 -11.68
CA HIS A 298 -7.69 18.20 -12.09
C HIS A 298 -7.17 16.85 -12.61
N TRP A 299 -6.04 16.85 -13.30
CA TRP A 299 -5.28 15.62 -13.57
C TRP A 299 -3.82 15.75 -13.15
N ASN A 300 -3.21 14.60 -12.93
CA ASN A 300 -1.79 14.48 -12.61
C ASN A 300 -1.02 14.10 -13.88
N PRO A 301 -0.07 14.92 -14.37
CA PRO A 301 0.71 14.58 -15.55
C PRO A 301 1.77 13.51 -15.29
N GLU A 302 2.34 13.48 -14.08
CA GLU A 302 3.53 12.67 -13.78
C GLU A 302 3.26 11.52 -12.80
N ALA A 303 2.10 11.51 -12.14
CA ALA A 303 1.83 10.59 -11.03
C ALA A 303 0.52 9.83 -11.14
N THR A 304 0.60 8.54 -10.83
CA THR A 304 -0.53 7.79 -10.26
C THR A 304 -0.61 8.11 -8.77
N GLU A 305 -1.82 8.37 -8.28
CA GLU A 305 -2.10 8.62 -6.87
C GLU A 305 -2.87 7.44 -6.27
N ILE A 306 -2.37 6.91 -5.16
CA ILE A 306 -2.96 5.78 -4.43
C ILE A 306 -3.23 6.23 -3.00
N ALA A 307 -4.49 6.45 -2.66
CA ALA A 307 -4.90 7.07 -1.41
C ALA A 307 -5.66 6.10 -0.49
N VAL A 308 -5.40 6.21 0.81
CA VAL A 308 -6.12 5.57 1.90
C VAL A 308 -6.95 6.63 2.63
N VAL A 309 -8.26 6.40 2.75
CA VAL A 309 -9.15 7.31 3.49
C VAL A 309 -8.91 7.17 4.98
N LEU A 310 -8.57 8.28 5.63
CA LEU A 310 -8.25 8.36 7.06
C LEU A 310 -9.47 8.68 7.92
N GLN A 311 -10.40 9.50 7.42
CA GLN A 311 -11.55 9.97 8.19
C GLN A 311 -12.67 10.44 7.27
N GLY A 312 -13.89 10.12 7.68
CA GLY A 312 -15.13 10.62 7.09
C GLY A 312 -15.48 9.99 5.76
N LYS A 313 -16.29 10.68 4.95
CA LYS A 313 -16.91 10.11 3.74
C LYS A 313 -16.98 11.13 2.61
N GLY A 314 -16.92 10.62 1.38
CA GLY A 314 -17.05 11.46 0.21
C GLY A 314 -17.26 10.70 -1.08
N MET A 315 -17.08 11.42 -2.19
CA MET A 315 -17.26 10.95 -3.55
C MET A 315 -16.02 11.26 -4.36
N VAL A 316 -15.55 10.27 -5.12
CA VAL A 316 -14.51 10.45 -6.12
C VAL A 316 -15.14 10.26 -7.50
N ARG A 317 -14.83 11.15 -8.42
CA ARG A 317 -15.15 11.02 -9.84
C ARG A 317 -13.87 10.96 -10.63
N VAL A 318 -13.78 10.01 -11.55
CA VAL A 318 -12.65 9.85 -12.46
C VAL A 318 -13.19 9.82 -13.87
N VAL A 319 -12.62 10.66 -14.73
CA VAL A 319 -12.90 10.68 -16.16
C VAL A 319 -11.83 9.85 -16.84
N CYS A 320 -12.24 8.93 -17.70
CA CYS A 320 -11.30 8.20 -18.50
C CYS A 320 -10.97 8.98 -19.79
N PRO A 321 -9.69 9.20 -20.11
CA PRO A 321 -9.32 9.80 -21.39
C PRO A 321 -9.62 8.82 -22.52
N SER A 322 -10.62 9.13 -23.35
CA SER A 322 -10.96 8.30 -24.51
C SER A 322 -9.88 8.38 -25.59
N LEU A 323 -9.41 7.23 -26.06
CA LEU A 323 -8.59 7.12 -27.27
C LEU A 323 -9.43 6.49 -28.40
N PRO A 324 -9.37 7.01 -29.63
CA PRO A 324 -9.99 6.35 -30.78
C PRO A 324 -9.43 4.92 -30.92
N ASN A 325 -10.30 3.94 -31.14
CA ASN A 325 -9.96 2.54 -31.44
C ASN A 325 -9.26 1.73 -30.33
N LYS A 326 -9.41 2.10 -29.05
CA LYS A 326 -9.06 1.22 -27.92
C LYS A 326 -10.31 0.78 -27.16
N ALA A 327 -10.19 -0.33 -26.43
CA ALA A 327 -11.23 -0.80 -25.51
C ALA A 327 -11.69 0.34 -24.59
N GLU A 328 -13.00 0.49 -24.48
CA GLU A 328 -13.64 1.65 -23.86
C GLU A 328 -13.40 1.64 -22.34
N CYS A 329 -12.42 2.43 -21.89
CA CYS A 329 -12.25 2.72 -20.48
C CYS A 329 -13.38 3.67 -20.03
N LYS A 330 -14.05 3.31 -18.93
CA LYS A 330 -15.30 3.96 -18.50
C LYS A 330 -15.03 4.99 -17.41
N ASN A 331 -15.74 6.11 -17.48
CA ASN A 331 -15.81 7.06 -16.37
C ASN A 331 -16.26 6.34 -15.10
N ALA A 332 -15.62 6.66 -13.98
CA ALA A 332 -15.90 6.06 -12.70
C ALA A 332 -16.45 7.10 -11.72
N ARG A 333 -17.39 6.65 -10.90
CA ARG A 333 -17.94 7.42 -9.78
C ARG A 333 -18.17 6.48 -8.62
N PHE A 334 -17.56 6.77 -7.48
CA PHE A 334 -17.65 5.89 -6.33
C PHE A 334 -17.56 6.66 -5.00
N GLY A 335 -18.31 6.18 -4.02
CA GLY A 335 -18.26 6.69 -2.65
C GLY A 335 -17.12 6.05 -1.88
N VAL A 336 -16.43 6.84 -1.06
CA VAL A 336 -15.31 6.39 -0.23
C VAL A 336 -15.57 6.69 1.24
N GLU A 337 -15.09 5.83 2.12
CA GLU A 337 -15.15 5.99 3.58
C GLU A 337 -13.89 5.48 4.26
N GLU A 338 -13.76 5.72 5.57
CA GLU A 338 -12.57 5.38 6.35
C GLU A 338 -12.08 3.94 6.12
N GLY A 339 -10.81 3.81 5.74
CA GLY A 339 -10.13 2.55 5.49
C GLY A 339 -10.24 2.03 4.05
N ASP A 340 -11.06 2.66 3.20
CA ASP A 340 -11.06 2.41 1.76
C ASP A 340 -9.76 2.90 1.12
N ILE A 341 -9.36 2.23 0.05
CA ILE A 341 -8.22 2.60 -0.78
C ILE A 341 -8.72 2.92 -2.18
N PHE A 342 -8.33 4.06 -2.74
CA PHE A 342 -8.64 4.40 -4.13
C PHE A 342 -7.40 4.79 -4.90
N ALA A 343 -7.41 4.55 -6.20
CA ALA A 343 -6.29 4.82 -7.08
C ALA A 343 -6.73 5.55 -8.35
N VAL A 344 -6.01 6.61 -8.70
CA VAL A 344 -6.24 7.37 -9.94
C VAL A 344 -4.92 7.50 -10.69
N GLN A 345 -4.91 6.97 -11.90
CA GLN A 345 -3.74 6.97 -12.76
C GLN A 345 -3.44 8.38 -13.30
N ARG A 346 -2.19 8.59 -13.71
CA ARG A 346 -1.82 9.80 -14.44
C ARG A 346 -2.73 10.03 -15.66
N PHE A 347 -2.90 11.30 -16.02
CA PHE A 347 -3.77 11.76 -17.12
C PHE A 347 -5.26 11.44 -17.01
N HIS A 348 -5.74 10.88 -15.89
CA HIS A 348 -7.16 10.73 -15.64
C HIS A 348 -7.67 11.94 -14.84
N PRO A 349 -8.52 12.81 -15.43
CA PRO A 349 -9.11 13.91 -14.68
C PRO A 349 -9.96 13.38 -13.54
N MET A 350 -9.86 13.99 -12.38
CA MET A 350 -10.58 13.59 -11.19
C MET A 350 -11.05 14.77 -10.36
N ALA A 351 -12.10 14.53 -9.57
CA ALA A 351 -12.53 15.42 -8.51
C ALA A 351 -12.83 14.58 -7.27
N GLN A 352 -12.42 15.08 -6.09
CA GLN A 352 -12.71 14.45 -4.80
C GLN A 352 -13.51 15.43 -3.95
N MET A 353 -14.61 14.96 -3.38
CA MET A 353 -15.55 15.80 -2.65
C MET A 353 -15.96 15.15 -1.34
N ALA A 354 -15.92 15.90 -0.24
CA ALA A 354 -16.51 15.49 1.02
C ALA A 354 -18.04 15.59 0.96
N PHE A 355 -18.76 14.69 1.65
CA PHE A 355 -20.22 14.85 1.77
C PHE A 355 -20.57 16.05 2.65
N ASN A 356 -21.78 16.60 2.47
CA ASN A 356 -22.19 17.86 3.11
C ASN A 356 -22.12 17.84 4.65
N ASN A 357 -22.21 16.66 5.27
CA ASN A 357 -22.21 16.50 6.73
C ASN A 357 -20.92 15.88 7.28
N GLU A 358 -19.96 15.56 6.41
CA GLU A 358 -18.76 14.80 6.73
C GLU A 358 -17.51 15.53 6.24
N THR A 359 -16.40 15.41 6.96
CA THR A 359 -15.10 15.74 6.38
C THR A 359 -14.64 14.62 5.46
N LEU A 360 -13.68 14.87 4.58
CA LEU A 360 -12.96 13.81 3.88
C LEU A 360 -11.46 14.04 4.03
N VAL A 361 -10.79 13.19 4.80
CA VAL A 361 -9.34 13.25 5.00
C VAL A 361 -8.73 11.97 4.44
N PHE A 362 -7.72 12.10 3.59
CA PHE A 362 -6.99 10.97 3.03
C PHE A 362 -5.50 11.27 2.93
N VAL A 363 -4.70 10.22 3.02
CA VAL A 363 -3.27 10.24 2.73
C VAL A 363 -3.04 9.32 1.54
N GLY A 364 -2.10 9.66 0.66
CA GLY A 364 -1.78 8.78 -0.45
C GLY A 364 -0.33 8.81 -0.85
N PHE A 365 0.04 7.82 -1.65
CA PHE A 365 1.34 7.70 -2.27
C PHE A 365 1.24 8.17 -3.72
N SER A 366 2.23 8.94 -4.14
CA SER A 366 2.36 9.43 -5.52
C SER A 366 3.52 8.68 -6.18
N THR A 367 3.32 8.15 -7.38
CA THR A 367 4.40 7.48 -8.14
C THR A 367 5.39 8.47 -8.77
N SER A 368 5.17 9.78 -8.62
CA SER A 368 6.15 10.78 -9.01
C SER A 368 7.13 11.05 -7.89
N THR A 369 8.40 11.14 -8.28
CA THR A 369 9.51 11.49 -7.40
C THR A 369 9.76 12.98 -7.32
N GLU A 370 9.13 13.76 -8.18
CA GLU A 370 9.34 15.20 -8.31
C GLU A 370 8.03 15.95 -8.08
N ASN A 371 8.02 17.23 -8.44
CA ASN A 371 6.80 18.01 -8.37
C ASN A 371 5.86 17.55 -9.50
N ASN A 372 4.78 16.87 -9.13
CA ASN A 372 3.78 16.40 -10.09
C ASN A 372 2.97 17.54 -10.73
N HIS A 373 2.94 18.75 -10.16
CA HIS A 373 2.24 19.92 -10.71
C HIS A 373 0.83 19.62 -11.27
N PRO A 374 -0.16 19.29 -10.40
CA PRO A 374 -1.52 18.99 -10.84
C PRO A 374 -2.10 20.09 -11.74
N GLN A 375 -2.74 19.69 -12.84
CA GLN A 375 -3.33 20.60 -13.81
C GLN A 375 -4.83 20.75 -13.52
N TYR A 376 -5.23 21.90 -12.99
CA TYR A 376 -6.62 22.17 -12.63
C TYR A 376 -7.44 22.63 -13.85
N LEU A 377 -8.71 22.24 -13.90
CA LEU A 377 -9.67 22.66 -14.94
C LEU A 377 -10.50 23.88 -14.52
N ALA A 378 -10.51 24.22 -13.23
CA ALA A 378 -11.25 25.34 -12.66
C ALA A 378 -10.41 26.07 -11.60
N GLY A 379 -10.89 27.22 -11.14
CA GLY A 379 -10.16 28.03 -10.15
C GLY A 379 -9.13 28.97 -10.77
N LYS A 380 -8.39 29.68 -9.90
CA LYS A 380 -7.33 30.63 -10.30
C LYS A 380 -6.15 29.96 -11.01
N ALA A 381 -5.88 28.70 -10.68
CA ALA A 381 -4.80 27.91 -11.26
C ALA A 381 -5.24 27.05 -12.45
N SER A 382 -6.40 27.35 -13.06
CA SER A 382 -6.91 26.57 -14.20
C SER A 382 -6.00 26.71 -15.42
N VAL A 383 -5.64 25.58 -16.02
CA VAL A 383 -4.89 25.51 -17.30
C VAL A 383 -5.70 26.07 -18.47
N LEU A 384 -7.03 26.13 -18.37
CA LEU A 384 -7.86 26.79 -19.39
C LEU A 384 -7.56 28.29 -19.46
N ARG A 385 -7.10 28.91 -18.37
CA ARG A 385 -6.72 30.34 -18.35
C ARG A 385 -5.40 30.63 -19.05
N THR A 386 -4.57 29.60 -19.32
CA THR A 386 -3.28 29.78 -19.98
C THR A 386 -3.37 29.63 -21.50
N LEU A 387 -4.55 29.30 -22.04
CA LEU A 387 -4.79 29.06 -23.46
C LEU A 387 -5.56 30.21 -24.10
N ASP A 388 -5.44 30.35 -25.41
CA ASP A 388 -6.14 31.39 -26.17
C ASP A 388 -7.66 31.17 -26.14
N LYS A 389 -8.41 32.25 -25.86
CA LYS A 389 -9.85 32.19 -25.67
C LYS A 389 -10.61 31.83 -26.94
N HIS A 390 -10.15 32.28 -28.11
CA HIS A 390 -10.78 31.96 -29.39
C HIS A 390 -10.62 30.47 -29.69
N ILE A 391 -9.43 29.91 -29.41
CA ILE A 391 -9.15 28.48 -29.55
C ILE A 391 -10.03 27.66 -28.60
N LEU A 392 -10.15 28.09 -27.34
CA LEU A 392 -10.99 27.40 -26.37
C LEU A 392 -12.46 27.46 -26.79
N ALA A 393 -13.00 28.63 -27.11
CA ALA A 393 -14.39 28.78 -27.56
C ALA A 393 -14.68 27.86 -28.77
N ALA A 394 -13.76 27.83 -29.75
CA ALA A 394 -13.84 26.91 -30.89
C ALA A 394 -13.81 25.43 -30.47
N SER A 395 -12.93 25.05 -29.53
CA SER A 395 -12.81 23.66 -29.03
C SER A 395 -14.06 23.16 -28.29
N PHE A 396 -14.76 24.06 -27.59
CA PHE A 396 -16.01 23.76 -26.92
C PHE A 396 -17.23 23.90 -27.84
N GLY A 397 -17.06 24.41 -29.07
CA GLY A 397 -18.16 24.67 -30.01
C GLY A 397 -19.13 25.76 -29.53
N ILE A 398 -18.63 26.73 -28.75
CA ILE A 398 -19.43 27.82 -28.17
C ILE A 398 -18.87 29.19 -28.59
N ASN A 399 -19.66 30.25 -28.42
CA ASN A 399 -19.16 31.61 -28.65
C ASN A 399 -18.25 32.09 -27.51
N GLU A 400 -17.39 33.07 -27.82
CA GLU A 400 -16.41 33.62 -26.87
C GLU A 400 -17.06 34.23 -25.63
N THR A 401 -18.18 34.94 -25.78
CA THR A 401 -18.89 35.54 -24.63
C THR A 401 -19.39 34.50 -23.63
N THR A 402 -19.76 33.30 -24.11
CA THR A 402 -20.18 32.19 -23.26
C THR A 402 -18.97 31.56 -22.59
N PHE A 403 -17.87 31.39 -23.33
CA PHE A 403 -16.63 30.89 -22.76
C PHE A 403 -16.07 31.85 -21.68
N ASP A 404 -16.11 33.16 -21.91
CA ASP A 404 -15.70 34.17 -20.95
C ASP A 404 -16.51 34.10 -19.65
N ARG A 405 -17.80 33.77 -19.72
CA ARG A 405 -18.63 33.56 -18.53
C ARG A 405 -18.26 32.28 -17.79
N LEU A 406 -17.93 31.22 -18.52
CA LEU A 406 -17.45 29.95 -17.94
C LEU A 406 -16.12 30.16 -17.22
N ASP A 407 -15.14 30.78 -17.89
CA ASP A 407 -13.81 31.01 -17.34
C ASP A 407 -13.83 32.01 -16.18
N ASN A 408 -14.76 32.97 -16.15
CA ASN A 408 -14.90 33.86 -15.00
C ASN A 408 -15.65 33.24 -13.81
N GLY A 409 -16.30 32.10 -13.99
CA GLY A 409 -16.96 31.35 -12.91
C GLY A 409 -15.97 30.57 -12.05
N GLY A 410 -16.16 30.57 -10.72
CA GLY A 410 -15.36 29.77 -9.78
C GLY A 410 -13.94 30.30 -9.54
N ARG A 411 -13.80 31.47 -8.89
CA ARG A 411 -12.52 32.14 -8.58
C ARG A 411 -11.88 31.72 -7.24
N ASP A 412 -12.48 30.76 -6.54
CA ASP A 412 -12.05 30.33 -5.20
C ASP A 412 -11.21 29.06 -5.22
#